data_AF-A0A7C5LUU8-F1
#
_entry.id   AF-A0A7C5LUU8-F1
#
_cell.length_a   1.000
_cell.length_b   1.000
_cell.length_c   1.000
_cell.angle_alpha   90.00
_cell.angle_beta   90.00
_cell.angle_gamma   90.00
#
_symmetry.space_group_name_H-M   'P 1'
#
loop_
_entity.id
_entity.type
_entity.pdbx_description
1 polymer ?
#
loop_
_entity_poly.entity_id
_entity_poly.type
_entity_poly.pdbx_seq_one_letter_code
_entity_poly.pdbx_strand_id
1 'polypeptide(L)'
;MGEFRPSAGNAHGLEEELQWARLLAAGDPACGVALVYIQKLCTAFHEFAPAWSRGALRSEHLAYFRGRLLARARRALETLQNNGLGTIQGAAELAALAQAIEAASTMEDLADLAEPVHALGHILCDALERASRTSGAGGAQR
;
A
#
# COMPACT_ATOMS: atom_id res chain seq x y z
N MET A 1 -16.38 -1.70 22.27
CA MET A 1 -15.99 -1.66 20.85
C MET A 1 -16.78 -2.73 20.12
N GLY A 2 -17.36 -2.41 18.96
CA GLY A 2 -18.07 -3.41 18.15
C GLY A 2 -17.08 -4.41 17.54
N GLU A 3 -17.53 -5.64 17.34
CA GLU A 3 -16.77 -6.67 16.63
C GLU A 3 -16.65 -6.30 15.14
N PHE A 4 -15.43 -6.34 14.59
CA PHE A 4 -15.21 -6.13 13.16
C PHE A 4 -15.84 -7.28 12.37
N ARG A 5 -16.61 -6.94 11.33
CA ARG A 5 -17.25 -7.91 10.44
C ARG A 5 -16.67 -7.75 9.04
N PRO A 6 -15.88 -8.73 8.56
CA PRO A 6 -15.38 -8.74 7.18
C PRO A 6 -16.52 -8.64 6.16
N SER A 7 -16.26 -7.99 5.04
CA SER A 7 -17.16 -7.80 3.91
C SER A 7 -16.73 -8.56 2.65
N ALA A 8 -15.49 -9.06 2.61
CA ALA A 8 -14.96 -9.76 1.45
C ALA A 8 -15.79 -11.02 1.09
N GLY A 9 -16.07 -11.17 -0.20
CA GLY A 9 -16.85 -12.30 -0.74
C GLY A 9 -16.02 -13.53 -1.13
N ASN A 10 -14.70 -13.51 -0.89
CA ASN A 10 -13.79 -14.62 -1.22
C ASN A 10 -12.75 -14.83 -0.11
N ALA A 11 -12.10 -15.99 -0.11
CA ALA A 11 -11.17 -16.38 0.96
C ALA A 11 -9.95 -15.46 1.06
N HIS A 12 -9.38 -15.06 -0.08
CA HIS A 12 -8.18 -14.20 -0.10
C HIS A 12 -8.47 -12.81 0.48
N GLY A 13 -9.53 -12.15 0.03
CA GLY A 13 -9.92 -10.84 0.55
C GLY A 13 -10.35 -10.89 2.01
N LEU A 14 -10.93 -12.01 2.48
CA LEU A 14 -11.23 -12.23 3.89
C LEU A 14 -9.94 -12.25 4.73
N GLU A 15 -8.90 -12.92 4.26
CA GLU A 15 -7.60 -12.96 4.94
C GLU A 15 -6.94 -11.57 5.00
N GLU A 16 -7.01 -10.79 3.92
CA GLU A 16 -6.54 -9.40 3.88
C GLU A 16 -7.29 -8.53 4.90
N GLU A 17 -8.62 -8.52 4.88
CA GLU A 17 -9.43 -7.72 5.80
C GLU A 17 -9.17 -8.08 7.27
N LEU A 18 -9.03 -9.37 7.58
CA LEU A 18 -8.67 -9.83 8.92
C LEU A 18 -7.26 -9.43 9.31
N GLN A 19 -6.29 -9.42 8.39
CA GLN A 19 -4.94 -8.91 8.65
C GLN A 19 -4.97 -7.42 8.99
N TRP A 20 -5.71 -6.62 8.22
CA TRP A 20 -5.85 -5.19 8.46
C TRP A 20 -6.51 -4.91 9.81
N ALA A 21 -7.55 -5.68 10.16
CA ALA A 21 -8.19 -5.57 11.46
C ALA A 21 -7.22 -5.86 12.62
N ARG A 22 -6.37 -6.90 12.50
CA ARG A 22 -5.34 -7.20 13.50
C ARG A 22 -4.30 -6.10 13.62
N LEU A 23 -3.84 -5.57 12.48
CA LEU A 23 -2.91 -4.44 12.42
C LEU A 23 -3.43 -3.20 13.14
N LEU A 24 -4.69 -2.84 12.91
CA LEU A 24 -5.33 -1.70 13.56
C LEU A 24 -5.58 -1.96 15.06
N ALA A 25 -5.96 -3.19 15.41
CA ALA A 25 -6.21 -3.57 16.80
C ALA A 25 -4.93 -3.67 17.65
N ALA A 26 -3.74 -3.79 17.02
CA ALA A 26 -2.46 -3.83 17.72
C ALA A 26 -2.13 -2.53 18.47
N GLY A 27 -2.82 -1.42 18.16
CA GLY A 27 -2.67 -0.15 18.89
C GLY A 27 -1.38 0.60 18.56
N ASP A 28 -0.76 0.33 17.40
CA ASP A 28 0.40 1.06 16.89
C ASP A 28 -0.05 2.07 15.80
N PRO A 29 -0.15 3.37 16.10
CA PRO A 29 -0.62 4.37 15.14
C PRO A 29 0.29 4.51 13.91
N ALA A 30 1.59 4.30 14.06
CA ALA A 30 2.53 4.37 12.95
C ALA A 30 2.24 3.26 11.93
N CYS A 31 2.08 2.03 12.41
CA CYS A 31 1.71 0.91 11.55
C CYS A 31 0.32 1.09 10.93
N GLY A 32 -0.65 1.59 11.70
CA GLY A 32 -2.01 1.84 11.20
C GLY A 32 -2.07 2.91 10.10
N VAL A 33 -1.35 4.02 10.25
CA VAL A 33 -1.30 5.08 9.22
C VAL A 33 -0.52 4.61 8.00
N ALA A 34 0.56 3.84 8.17
CA ALA A 34 1.30 3.23 7.06
C ALA A 34 0.39 2.31 6.23
N LEU A 35 -0.38 1.43 6.87
CA LEU A 35 -1.37 0.57 6.23
C LEU A 35 -2.33 1.38 5.36
N VAL A 36 -2.89 2.49 5.86
CA VAL A 36 -3.81 3.34 5.11
C VAL A 36 -3.17 3.87 3.81
N TYR A 37 -1.92 4.32 3.84
CA TYR A 37 -1.26 4.84 2.64
C TYR A 37 -0.89 3.74 1.64
N ILE A 38 -0.52 2.55 2.12
CA ILE A 38 -0.29 1.37 1.27
C ILE A 38 -1.59 0.97 0.56
N GLN A 39 -2.72 0.91 1.27
CA GLN A 39 -4.00 0.56 0.66
C GLN A 39 -4.51 1.62 -0.34
N LYS A 40 -4.27 2.92 -0.06
CA LYS A 40 -4.54 4.00 -1.00
C LYS A 40 -3.72 3.89 -2.29
N LEU A 41 -2.47 3.41 -2.20
CA LEU A 41 -1.64 3.15 -3.36
C LEU A 41 -2.17 1.95 -4.16
N CYS A 42 -2.43 0.82 -3.51
CA CYS A 42 -2.95 -0.40 -4.15
C CYS A 42 -4.28 -0.14 -4.86
N THR A 43 -5.23 0.49 -4.17
CA THR A 43 -6.54 0.84 -4.72
C THR A 43 -6.40 1.70 -5.98
N ALA A 44 -5.48 2.68 -5.97
CA ALA A 44 -5.29 3.55 -7.12
C ALA A 44 -4.81 2.79 -8.37
N PHE A 45 -3.96 1.76 -8.21
CA PHE A 45 -3.54 0.92 -9.33
C PHE A 45 -4.64 -0.06 -9.78
N HIS A 46 -5.37 -0.64 -8.82
CA HIS A 46 -6.53 -1.50 -9.10
C HIS A 46 -7.69 -0.77 -9.80
N GLU A 47 -7.77 0.55 -9.67
CA GLU A 47 -8.69 1.36 -10.46
C GLU A 47 -8.08 1.78 -11.80
N PHE A 48 -6.81 2.21 -11.78
CA PHE A 48 -6.11 2.75 -12.95
C PHE A 48 -5.94 1.73 -14.07
N ALA A 49 -5.32 0.58 -13.79
CA ALA A 49 -4.95 -0.38 -14.83
C ALA A 49 -6.17 -0.95 -15.57
N PRO A 50 -7.28 -1.33 -14.88
CA PRO A 50 -8.49 -1.75 -15.57
C PRO A 50 -9.20 -0.61 -16.31
N ALA A 51 -9.11 0.64 -15.84
CA ALA A 51 -9.66 1.78 -16.57
C ALA A 51 -8.89 2.04 -17.87
N TRP A 52 -7.56 1.91 -17.84
CA TRP A 52 -6.71 1.99 -19.03
C TRP A 52 -7.02 0.85 -20.02
N SER A 53 -7.03 -0.41 -19.58
CA SER A 53 -7.25 -1.56 -20.46
C SER A 53 -8.63 -1.57 -21.12
N ARG A 54 -9.63 -0.96 -20.48
CA ARG A 54 -10.97 -0.76 -21.05
C ARG A 54 -11.11 0.48 -21.94
N GLY A 55 -10.03 1.23 -22.18
CA GLY A 55 -10.04 2.43 -23.01
C GLY A 55 -10.76 3.63 -22.38
N ALA A 56 -11.01 3.60 -21.06
CA ALA A 56 -11.67 4.71 -20.37
C ALA A 56 -10.72 5.91 -20.13
N LEU A 57 -9.41 5.69 -20.25
CA LEU A 57 -8.37 6.71 -20.08
C LEU A 57 -7.71 7.02 -21.43
N ARG A 58 -7.20 8.26 -21.57
CA ARG A 58 -6.49 8.72 -22.76
C ARG A 58 -5.00 8.80 -22.51
N SER A 59 -4.18 8.41 -23.49
CA SER A 59 -2.72 8.44 -23.40
C SER A 59 -2.15 9.85 -23.20
N GLU A 60 -2.82 10.89 -23.68
CA GLU A 60 -2.46 12.30 -23.47
C GLU A 60 -2.40 12.71 -21.99
N HIS A 61 -3.07 11.97 -21.11
CA HIS A 61 -3.08 12.22 -19.66
C HIS A 61 -1.97 11.49 -18.89
N LEU A 62 -0.98 10.90 -19.58
CA LEU A 62 0.13 10.18 -18.94
C LEU A 62 0.77 10.98 -17.79
N ALA A 63 1.16 12.23 -18.04
CA ALA A 63 1.84 13.04 -17.03
C ALA A 63 0.98 13.25 -15.77
N TYR A 64 -0.34 13.40 -15.94
CA TYR A 64 -1.30 13.54 -14.84
C TYR A 64 -1.36 12.25 -14.01
N PHE A 65 -1.57 11.09 -14.65
CA PHE A 65 -1.68 9.82 -13.93
C PHE A 65 -0.36 9.42 -13.27
N ARG A 66 0.76 9.57 -13.98
CA ARG A 66 2.10 9.35 -13.43
C ARG A 66 2.32 10.16 -12.16
N GLY A 67 2.05 11.47 -12.20
CA GLY A 67 2.20 12.33 -11.03
C GLY A 67 1.30 11.92 -9.85
N ARG A 68 0.06 11.52 -10.13
CA ARG A 68 -0.92 11.09 -9.12
C ARG A 68 -0.56 9.76 -8.45
N LEU A 69 -0.06 8.80 -9.21
CA LEU A 69 0.40 7.50 -8.70
C LEU A 69 1.71 7.66 -7.94
N LEU A 70 2.66 8.43 -8.48
CA LEU A 70 3.93 8.73 -7.85
C LEU A 70 3.75 9.43 -6.50
N ALA A 71 2.85 10.42 -6.43
CA ALA A 71 2.56 11.12 -5.18
C ALA A 71 2.03 10.18 -4.08
N ARG A 72 1.27 9.13 -4.44
CA ARG A 72 0.80 8.11 -3.49
C ARG A 72 1.94 7.23 -3.02
N ALA A 73 2.79 6.76 -3.92
CA ALA A 73 3.96 5.94 -3.59
C ALA A 73 4.93 6.71 -2.67
N ARG A 74 5.24 7.97 -3.01
CA ARG A 74 6.06 8.86 -2.18
C ARG A 74 5.43 9.08 -0.80
N ARG A 75 4.13 9.31 -0.72
CA ARG A 75 3.45 9.49 0.57
C ARG A 75 3.52 8.24 1.46
N ALA A 76 3.38 7.04 0.88
CA ALA A 76 3.57 5.79 1.61
C ALA A 76 5.01 5.65 2.11
N LEU A 77 6.00 5.91 1.25
CA LEU A 77 7.42 5.86 1.62
C LEU A 77 7.79 6.86 2.73
N GLU A 78 7.39 8.12 2.58
CA GLU A 78 7.58 9.16 3.59
C GLU A 78 6.96 8.77 4.93
N THR A 79 5.77 8.14 4.90
CA THR A 79 5.11 7.65 6.10
C THR A 79 5.94 6.57 6.78
N LEU A 80 6.48 5.60 6.03
CA LEU A 80 7.34 4.58 6.61
C LEU A 80 8.60 5.20 7.23
N GLN A 81 9.28 6.09 6.50
CA GLN A 81 10.52 6.71 6.94
C GLN A 81 10.32 7.56 8.20
N ASN A 82 9.32 8.44 8.20
CA ASN A 82 9.07 9.36 9.31
C ASN A 82 8.63 8.66 10.60
N ASN A 83 8.20 7.40 10.52
CA ASN A 83 7.74 6.63 11.65
C ASN A 83 8.69 5.47 12.02
N GLY A 84 9.95 5.51 11.57
CA GLY A 84 10.94 4.49 11.93
C GLY A 84 10.70 3.11 11.29
N LEU A 85 9.83 3.03 10.29
CA LEU A 85 9.51 1.81 9.54
C LEU A 85 10.31 1.74 8.21
N GLY A 86 11.29 2.60 8.01
CA GLY A 86 12.06 2.67 6.76
C GLY A 86 12.94 1.45 6.47
N THR A 87 13.10 0.54 7.44
CA THR A 87 13.91 -0.68 7.32
C THR A 87 13.07 -1.96 7.31
N ILE A 88 11.74 -1.86 7.32
CA ILE A 88 10.89 -3.04 7.19
C ILE A 88 11.04 -3.65 5.80
N GLN A 89 10.79 -4.96 5.70
CA GLN A 89 10.77 -5.65 4.42
C GLN A 89 9.77 -4.98 3.46
N GLY A 90 10.17 -4.73 2.22
CA GLY A 90 9.37 -4.01 1.22
C GLY A 90 9.63 -2.50 1.16
N ALA A 91 10.29 -1.88 2.14
CA ALA A 91 10.50 -0.43 2.13
C ALA A 91 11.44 0.02 0.99
N ALA A 92 12.49 -0.75 0.70
CA ALA A 92 13.41 -0.47 -0.40
C ALA A 92 12.73 -0.69 -1.77
N GLU A 93 11.90 -1.73 -1.87
CA GLU A 93 11.12 -2.06 -3.05
C GLU A 93 10.04 -1.00 -3.32
N LEU A 94 9.45 -0.39 -2.29
CA LEU A 94 8.55 0.76 -2.44
C LEU A 94 9.26 1.99 -3.01
N ALA A 95 10.51 2.23 -2.60
CA ALA A 95 11.33 3.28 -3.20
C ALA A 95 11.66 2.98 -4.67
N ALA A 96 12.01 1.73 -5.00
CA ALA A 96 12.23 1.30 -6.37
C ALA A 96 10.95 1.41 -7.23
N LEU A 97 9.79 1.05 -6.68
CA LEU A 97 8.50 1.21 -7.33
C LEU A 97 8.21 2.70 -7.62
N ALA A 98 8.47 3.59 -6.68
CA ALA A 98 8.31 5.03 -6.91
C ALA A 98 9.20 5.52 -8.07
N GLN A 99 10.44 5.03 -8.17
CA GLN A 99 11.32 5.33 -9.30
C GLN A 99 10.78 4.76 -10.62
N ALA A 100 10.23 3.54 -10.62
CA ALA A 100 9.61 2.93 -11.79
C ALA A 100 8.40 3.74 -12.29
N ILE A 101 7.53 4.20 -11.37
CA ILE A 101 6.42 5.08 -11.72
C ILE A 101 6.93 6.39 -12.34
N GLU A 102 7.96 6.99 -11.75
CA GLU A 102 8.55 8.24 -12.26
C GLU A 102 9.16 8.07 -13.66
N ALA A 103 9.80 6.92 -13.91
CA ALA A 103 10.43 6.59 -15.19
C ALA A 103 9.44 6.14 -16.28
N ALA A 104 8.20 5.77 -15.92
CA ALA A 104 7.19 5.32 -16.86
C ALA A 104 6.97 6.34 -17.99
N SER A 105 7.05 5.85 -19.23
CA SER A 105 7.02 6.64 -20.46
C SER A 105 5.72 6.46 -21.26
N THR A 106 4.94 5.43 -20.93
CA THR A 106 3.64 5.15 -21.52
C THR A 106 2.58 4.86 -20.44
N MET A 107 1.30 4.88 -20.82
CA MET A 107 0.22 4.44 -19.93
C MET A 107 0.27 2.94 -19.64
N GLU A 108 0.78 2.16 -20.59
CA GLU A 108 1.00 0.71 -20.43
C GLU A 108 2.06 0.46 -19.37
N ASP A 109 3.19 1.19 -19.41
CA ASP A 109 4.25 1.10 -18.40
C ASP A 109 3.68 1.32 -16.98
N LEU A 110 2.73 2.25 -16.83
CA LEU A 110 2.05 2.47 -15.56
C LEU A 110 1.07 1.34 -15.22
N ALA A 111 0.36 0.79 -16.19
CA ALA A 111 -0.64 -0.25 -15.97
C ALA A 111 0.02 -1.57 -15.55
N ASP A 112 1.16 -1.89 -16.16
CA ASP A 112 1.97 -3.08 -15.88
C ASP A 112 2.52 -3.10 -14.44
N LEU A 113 2.58 -1.94 -13.78
CA LEU A 113 2.97 -1.84 -12.37
C LEU A 113 1.87 -2.27 -11.40
N ALA A 114 0.63 -2.51 -11.84
CA ALA A 114 -0.48 -2.85 -10.94
C ALA A 114 -0.23 -4.14 -10.13
N GLU A 115 0.24 -5.20 -10.78
CA GLU A 115 0.56 -6.46 -10.09
C GLU A 115 1.79 -6.32 -9.17
N PRO A 116 2.92 -5.72 -9.61
CA PRO A 116 4.02 -5.38 -8.70
C PRO A 116 3.60 -4.57 -7.47
N VAL A 117 2.71 -3.59 -7.63
CA VAL A 117 2.17 -2.79 -6.51
C VAL A 117 1.38 -3.68 -5.56
N HIS A 118 0.52 -4.55 -6.09
CA HIS A 118 -0.30 -5.46 -5.27
C HIS A 118 0.55 -6.45 -4.47
N ALA A 119 1.49 -7.12 -5.14
CA ALA A 119 2.44 -8.04 -4.50
C ALA A 119 3.28 -7.34 -3.42
N LEU A 120 3.74 -6.12 -3.69
CA LEU A 120 4.46 -5.32 -2.70
C LEU A 120 3.56 -4.91 -1.52
N GLY A 121 2.28 -4.62 -1.78
CA GLY A 121 1.28 -4.33 -0.75
C GLY A 121 1.18 -5.45 0.29
N HIS A 122 1.16 -6.71 -0.16
CA HIS A 122 1.19 -7.89 0.71
C HIS A 122 2.46 -7.96 1.56
N ILE A 123 3.62 -7.82 0.92
CA ILE A 123 4.93 -7.85 1.62
C ILE A 123 4.98 -6.78 2.72
N LEU A 124 4.52 -5.56 2.42
CA LEU A 124 4.49 -4.46 3.38
C LEU A 124 3.49 -4.71 4.50
N CYS A 125 2.28 -5.24 4.22
CA CYS A 125 1.29 -5.54 5.25
C CYS A 125 1.79 -6.62 6.22
N ASP A 126 2.43 -7.67 5.69
CA ASP A 126 3.09 -8.71 6.48
C ASP A 126 4.20 -8.14 7.38
N ALA A 127 5.01 -7.22 6.84
CA ALA A 127 6.09 -6.59 7.58
C ALA A 127 5.57 -5.66 8.68
N LEU A 128 4.51 -4.89 8.39
CA LEU A 128 3.82 -4.07 9.39
C LEU A 128 3.21 -4.92 10.50
N GLU A 129 2.63 -6.08 10.17
CA GLU A 129 2.02 -6.95 11.18
C GLU A 129 3.09 -7.46 12.14
N ARG A 130 4.26 -7.85 11.65
CA ARG A 130 5.41 -8.21 12.48
C ARG A 130 5.90 -7.03 13.33
N ALA A 131 6.05 -5.84 12.75
CA ALA A 131 6.52 -4.65 13.45
C ALA A 131 5.58 -4.24 14.60
N SER A 132 4.26 -4.22 14.35
CA SER A 132 3.25 -3.84 15.34
C SER A 132 3.26 -4.73 16.59
N ARG A 133 3.57 -6.02 16.43
CA ARG A 133 3.69 -6.98 17.54
C ARG A 133 4.94 -6.71 18.39
N THR A 134 6.03 -6.26 17.78
CA THR A 134 7.24 -5.89 18.52
C THR A 134 7.08 -4.59 19.31
N SER A 135 6.34 -3.62 18.76
CA SER A 135 6.01 -2.37 19.46
C SER A 135 5.11 -2.60 20.67
N GLY A 136 4.13 -3.49 20.56
CA GLY A 136 3.17 -3.80 21.64
C GLY A 136 3.78 -4.50 22.86
N ALA A 137 4.85 -5.29 22.68
CA ALA A 137 5.52 -5.98 23.79
C ALA A 137 6.30 -5.05 24.73
N GLY A 138 6.63 -3.82 24.30
CA GLY A 138 7.31 -2.81 25.10
C GLY A 138 6.38 -1.76 25.75
N GLY A 139 5.07 -1.81 25.48
CA GLY A 139 4.11 -0.77 25.86
C GLY A 139 3.51 -0.89 27.27
N ALA A 140 3.77 -1.98 28.00
CA ALA A 140 3.24 -2.19 29.36
C ALA A 140 3.99 -1.42 30.47
N GLN A 141 4.84 -0.45 30.11
CA GLN A 141 5.54 0.42 31.05
C GLN A 141 5.48 1.88 30.61
N ARG A 142 4.30 2.51 30.63
CA ARG A 142 4.15 3.96 30.83
C ARG A 142 2.88 4.27 31.58
#